data_AF-I1JKL8-F1
#
_entry.id   AF-I1JKL8-F1
#
_cell.length_a   1.000
_cell.length_b   1.000
_cell.length_c   1.000
_cell.angle_alpha   90.00
_cell.angle_beta   90.00
_cell.angle_gamma   90.00
#
_symmetry.space_group_name_H-M   'P 1'
#
loop_
_entity.id
_entity.type
_entity.pdbx_description
1 polymer ?
#
loop_
_entity_poly.entity_id
_entity_poly.type
_entity_poly.pdbx_seq_one_letter_code
_entity_poly.pdbx_strand_id
1 'polypeptide(L)'
;MSISSLIFSNLHFQLPTTMASMASSSSFCNLKFITKPNNGRRSSLPRIVFCQKHHDSTPTDQINRRELILRSSEIATIGAILNFGGKKPDYLGVQKNPPALALCPATKNCVSTSENISDRTHYAPPWNYNPEGRKKPVNREEAMEELIDVIESTTPDKFSPRIVERKEDYIRVEYQSSILGFVDDVEFWFPPGKGSTVEYRSASRLGNFDFDVNRKRIKALRQELEKKGWASQDTI
;
A
#
# COMPACT_ATOMS: atom_id res chain seq x y z
N MET A 1 -0.53 -68.13 -21.57
CA MET A 1 -1.91 -67.78 -21.96
C MET A 1 -1.85 -66.47 -22.75
N SER A 2 -2.27 -66.52 -24.03
CA SER A 2 -2.57 -65.48 -25.05
C SER A 2 -1.77 -64.15 -25.01
N ILE A 3 -0.82 -63.83 -25.90
CA ILE A 3 -0.86 -63.59 -27.38
C ILE A 3 -1.80 -62.46 -27.81
N SER A 4 -1.22 -61.36 -28.30
CA SER A 4 -1.44 -60.69 -29.61
C SER A 4 -0.71 -59.34 -29.62
N SER A 5 0.30 -59.05 -30.47
CA SER A 5 0.22 -58.75 -31.93
C SER A 5 -0.83 -57.66 -32.24
N LEU A 6 -0.61 -56.62 -33.05
CA LEU A 6 0.33 -56.36 -34.14
C LEU A 6 0.01 -54.94 -34.70
N ILE A 7 0.96 -54.39 -35.47
CA ILE A 7 0.79 -53.49 -36.64
C ILE A 7 0.58 -51.98 -36.43
N PHE A 8 1.67 -51.25 -36.75
CA PHE A 8 1.69 -49.90 -37.31
C PHE A 8 1.16 -49.90 -38.75
N SER A 9 0.38 -48.88 -39.15
CA SER A 9 0.19 -48.50 -40.56
C SER A 9 -0.10 -47.00 -40.66
N ASN A 10 0.83 -46.30 -41.30
CA ASN A 10 0.72 -44.90 -41.70
C ASN A 10 -0.29 -44.78 -42.86
N LEU A 11 -1.20 -43.80 -42.78
CA LEU A 11 -1.88 -43.25 -43.95
C LEU A 11 -1.64 -41.74 -44.02
N HIS A 12 -0.96 -41.35 -45.09
CA HIS A 12 -0.77 -40.00 -45.58
C HIS A 12 -2.01 -39.63 -46.41
N PHE A 13 -2.68 -38.49 -46.16
CA PHE A 13 -3.49 -37.84 -47.20
C PHE A 13 -3.59 -36.31 -46.98
N GLN A 14 -2.90 -35.63 -47.90
CA GLN A 14 -3.08 -34.29 -48.51
C GLN A 14 -3.78 -33.13 -47.77
N LEU A 15 -3.02 -32.04 -47.63
CA LEU A 15 -3.47 -30.66 -47.40
C LEU A 15 -4.11 -30.05 -48.66
N PRO A 16 -5.05 -29.09 -48.50
CA PRO A 16 -5.16 -27.94 -49.38
C PRO A 16 -4.76 -26.64 -48.66
N THR A 17 -3.91 -25.89 -49.36
CA THR A 17 -3.55 -24.49 -49.15
C THR A 17 -4.74 -23.54 -49.20
N THR A 18 -4.87 -22.66 -48.19
CA THR A 18 -5.45 -21.32 -48.35
C THR A 18 -4.79 -20.36 -47.36
N MET A 19 -4.02 -19.41 -47.87
CA MET A 19 -3.50 -18.27 -47.12
C MET A 19 -4.59 -17.23 -46.90
N ALA A 20 -4.72 -16.73 -45.68
CA ALA A 20 -5.34 -15.44 -45.40
C ALA A 20 -4.43 -14.67 -44.45
N SER A 21 -3.74 -13.66 -45.00
CA SER A 21 -2.91 -12.71 -44.28
C SER A 21 -3.82 -11.68 -43.60
N MET A 22 -3.80 -11.61 -42.26
CA MET A 22 -4.30 -10.45 -41.53
C MET A 22 -3.12 -9.59 -41.11
N ALA A 23 -2.89 -8.52 -41.87
CA ALA A 23 -2.00 -7.44 -41.49
C ALA A 23 -2.70 -6.56 -40.44
N SER A 24 -2.29 -6.69 -39.18
CA SER A 24 -2.65 -5.75 -38.12
C SER A 24 -1.83 -4.47 -38.29
N SER A 25 -2.45 -3.41 -38.82
CA SER A 25 -1.83 -2.08 -38.90
C SER A 25 -1.81 -1.44 -37.50
N SER A 26 -0.65 -1.43 -36.85
CA SER A 26 -0.40 -0.62 -35.65
C SER A 26 -0.16 0.84 -36.07
N SER A 27 -1.14 1.72 -35.89
CA SER A 27 -0.94 3.16 -36.03
C SER A 27 -0.43 3.76 -34.72
N PHE A 28 0.86 4.06 -34.68
CA PHE A 28 1.50 4.83 -33.62
C PHE A 28 1.05 6.30 -33.71
N CYS A 29 0.39 6.81 -32.66
CA CYS A 29 0.08 8.24 -32.55
C CYS A 29 1.17 8.94 -31.73
N ASN A 30 2.06 9.67 -32.41
CA ASN A 30 3.08 10.52 -31.77
C ASN A 30 2.43 11.78 -31.17
N LEU A 31 2.52 12.00 -29.86
CA LEU A 31 2.24 13.30 -29.25
C LEU A 31 3.38 14.28 -29.55
N LYS A 32 3.09 15.34 -30.32
CA LYS A 32 3.99 16.50 -30.46
C LYS A 32 3.55 17.60 -29.49
N PHE A 33 4.39 17.91 -28.51
CA PHE A 33 4.28 19.16 -27.73
C PHE A 33 4.94 20.29 -28.51
N ILE A 34 4.18 21.32 -28.88
CA ILE A 34 4.72 22.54 -29.47
C ILE A 34 4.75 23.61 -28.38
N THR A 35 5.94 23.92 -27.87
CA THR A 35 6.19 25.11 -27.06
C THR A 35 6.78 26.20 -27.98
N LYS A 36 6.04 27.27 -28.24
CA LYS A 36 6.61 28.49 -28.85
C LYS A 36 7.27 29.35 -27.76
N PRO A 37 8.50 29.86 -27.96
CA PRO A 37 9.02 30.92 -27.13
C PRO A 37 8.45 32.26 -27.64
N ASN A 38 8.00 33.14 -26.77
CA ASN A 38 8.64 34.45 -26.54
C ASN A 38 7.70 35.44 -25.80
N ASN A 39 8.32 36.15 -24.86
CA ASN A 39 8.01 37.48 -24.32
C ASN A 39 6.58 37.89 -23.96
N GLY A 40 6.39 38.16 -22.66
CA GLY A 40 5.48 39.20 -22.19
C GLY A 40 4.19 38.70 -21.56
N ARG A 41 4.17 38.68 -20.22
CA ARG A 41 3.01 38.83 -19.32
C ARG A 41 1.63 38.39 -19.88
N ARG A 42 1.32 37.10 -19.74
CA ARG A 42 0.02 36.57 -19.28
C ARG A 42 0.06 35.04 -19.30
N SER A 43 -0.27 34.42 -18.17
CA SER A 43 -0.38 32.97 -18.02
C SER A 43 -1.47 32.42 -18.95
N SER A 44 -1.09 31.57 -19.91
CA SER A 44 -2.02 30.78 -20.71
C SER A 44 -1.77 29.29 -20.44
N LEU A 45 -2.82 28.60 -20.00
CA LEU A 45 -2.82 27.15 -19.81
C LEU A 45 -2.76 26.44 -21.18
N PRO A 46 -2.09 25.27 -21.29
CA PRO A 46 -2.04 24.54 -22.54
C PRO A 46 -3.43 23.96 -22.87
N ARG A 47 -3.94 24.29 -24.05
CA ARG A 47 -5.18 23.71 -24.60
C ARG A 47 -4.85 22.35 -25.21
N ILE A 48 -5.42 21.27 -24.66
CA ILE A 48 -5.44 19.96 -25.32
C ILE A 48 -6.44 20.05 -26.47
N VAL A 49 -5.96 19.95 -27.71
CA VAL A 49 -6.80 19.88 -28.91
C VAL A 49 -6.98 18.40 -29.27
N PHE A 50 -8.17 17.87 -29.02
CA PHE A 50 -8.56 16.54 -29.48
C PHE A 50 -8.99 16.64 -30.95
N CYS A 51 -8.33 15.90 -31.83
CA CYS A 51 -8.65 15.87 -33.26
C CYS A 51 -9.76 14.84 -33.51
N GLN A 52 -10.96 15.29 -33.88
CA GLN A 52 -12.02 14.46 -34.46
C GLN A 52 -12.08 14.75 -35.98
N LYS A 53 -11.80 13.75 -36.82
CA LYS A 53 -12.22 13.71 -38.24
C LYS A 53 -12.42 12.24 -38.63
N HIS A 54 -13.67 11.80 -38.67
CA HIS A 54 -14.55 11.69 -39.85
C HIS A 54 -14.23 10.45 -40.69
N HIS A 55 -14.98 9.37 -40.44
CA HIS A 55 -15.16 8.27 -41.38
C HIS A 55 -16.52 8.45 -42.05
N ASP A 56 -16.51 8.55 -43.38
CA ASP A 56 -17.71 8.55 -44.22
C ASP A 56 -18.39 7.18 -44.23
N SER A 57 -19.72 7.24 -44.30
CA SER A 57 -20.72 6.17 -44.25
C SER A 57 -20.70 5.30 -45.52
N THR A 58 -20.95 4.00 -45.44
CA THR A 58 -22.28 3.36 -45.43
C THR A 58 -22.09 1.81 -45.49
N PRO A 59 -23.10 0.96 -45.22
CA PRO A 59 -23.89 0.87 -43.99
C PRO A 59 -24.16 -0.61 -43.59
N THR A 60 -23.96 -1.03 -42.34
CA THR A 60 -24.68 -2.19 -41.79
C THR A 60 -24.75 -2.08 -40.26
N ASP A 61 -25.95 -2.42 -39.79
CA ASP A 61 -26.43 -2.52 -38.42
C ASP A 61 -26.48 -1.26 -37.53
N GLN A 62 -27.73 -0.85 -37.32
CA GLN A 62 -28.19 -0.09 -36.17
C GLN A 62 -27.78 -0.82 -34.88
N ILE A 63 -26.62 -0.49 -34.36
CA ILE A 63 -26.27 -0.81 -32.97
C ILE A 63 -27.20 0.03 -32.11
N ASN A 64 -28.32 -0.60 -31.73
CA ASN A 64 -29.30 -0.08 -30.80
C ASN A 64 -28.53 0.41 -29.56
N ARG A 65 -28.96 1.52 -28.93
CA ARG A 65 -28.35 2.10 -27.71
C ARG A 65 -28.23 1.14 -26.51
N ARG A 66 -28.65 -0.12 -26.68
CA ARG A 66 -28.52 -1.26 -25.77
C ARG A 66 -27.31 -2.17 -26.07
N GLU A 67 -26.51 -1.90 -27.10
CA GLU A 67 -25.40 -2.76 -27.54
C GLU A 67 -24.01 -2.11 -27.30
N LEU A 68 -23.97 -0.92 -26.68
CA LEU A 68 -22.82 -0.45 -25.89
C LEU A 68 -22.91 -0.94 -24.43
N ILE A 69 -23.43 -2.16 -24.27
CA ILE A 69 -23.57 -2.91 -23.03
C ILE A 69 -23.05 -4.29 -23.44
N LEU A 70 -21.89 -4.70 -22.92
CA LEU A 70 -21.32 -6.05 -23.11
C LEU A 70 -20.57 -6.36 -24.43
N ARG A 71 -19.71 -5.45 -24.89
CA ARG A 71 -18.38 -5.83 -25.44
C ARG A 71 -17.28 -5.70 -24.36
N SER A 72 -17.70 -5.61 -23.11
CA SER A 72 -16.91 -5.26 -21.92
C SER A 72 -16.51 -6.45 -21.04
N SER A 73 -16.75 -7.69 -21.47
CA SER A 73 -16.42 -8.90 -20.71
C SER A 73 -14.91 -9.17 -20.61
N GLU A 74 -14.08 -8.59 -21.48
CA GLU A 74 -12.62 -8.78 -21.43
C GLU A 74 -11.88 -7.73 -20.59
N ILE A 75 -12.53 -6.63 -20.19
CA ILE A 75 -11.91 -5.57 -19.37
C ILE A 75 -12.40 -5.59 -17.92
N ALA A 76 -13.49 -6.31 -17.62
CA ALA A 76 -14.07 -6.39 -16.27
C ALA A 76 -13.28 -7.27 -15.26
N THR A 77 -12.23 -7.98 -15.70
CA THR A 77 -11.45 -8.89 -14.83
C THR A 77 -10.15 -8.29 -14.28
N ILE A 78 -9.74 -7.09 -14.71
CA ILE A 78 -8.46 -6.51 -14.27
C ILE A 78 -8.55 -5.86 -12.87
N GLY A 79 -9.75 -5.54 -12.38
CA GLY A 79 -9.94 -4.87 -11.08
C GLY A 79 -9.86 -5.76 -9.84
N ALA A 80 -9.86 -7.08 -9.97
CA ALA A 80 -9.98 -8.01 -8.84
C ALA A 80 -8.64 -8.66 -8.39
N ILE A 81 -7.51 -8.35 -9.05
CA ILE A 81 -6.24 -9.09 -8.86
C ILE A 81 -5.08 -8.19 -8.43
N LEU A 82 -5.33 -7.17 -7.62
CA LEU A 82 -4.25 -6.30 -7.09
C LEU A 82 -4.37 -6.18 -5.56
N ASN A 83 -3.99 -7.23 -4.84
CA ASN A 83 -3.79 -7.18 -3.39
C ASN A 83 -2.29 -7.06 -3.08
N PHE A 84 -1.79 -5.84 -2.89
CA PHE A 84 -0.37 -5.56 -2.64
C PHE A 84 0.02 -5.66 -1.16
N GLY A 85 -0.58 -6.60 -0.42
CA GLY A 85 -0.35 -6.73 1.03
C GLY A 85 1.05 -7.16 1.42
N GLY A 86 1.75 -7.92 0.58
CA GLY A 86 3.08 -8.45 0.92
C GLY A 86 3.07 -9.54 2.00
N LYS A 87 4.19 -10.26 2.12
CA LYS A 87 4.40 -11.27 3.17
C LYS A 87 4.78 -10.57 4.48
N LYS A 88 4.21 -11.03 5.60
CA LYS A 88 4.63 -10.60 6.95
C LYS A 88 6.14 -10.87 7.13
N PRO A 89 6.94 -9.87 7.53
CA PRO A 89 8.33 -10.10 7.87
C PRO A 89 8.47 -11.06 9.08
N ASP A 90 9.49 -11.92 9.03
CA ASP A 90 9.72 -12.94 10.07
C ASP A 90 10.51 -12.38 11.26
N TYR A 91 11.09 -11.19 11.13
CA TYR A 91 11.86 -10.50 12.17
C TYR A 91 11.01 -9.59 13.08
N LEU A 92 9.70 -9.46 12.86
CA LEU A 92 8.85 -8.62 13.71
C LEU A 92 8.82 -9.15 15.15
N GLY A 93 8.65 -8.23 16.10
CA GLY A 93 8.65 -8.48 17.54
C GLY A 93 9.82 -7.81 18.25
N VAL A 94 9.84 -8.02 19.56
CA VAL A 94 10.94 -7.56 20.44
C VAL A 94 12.18 -8.41 20.16
N GLN A 95 13.22 -7.77 19.63
CA GLN A 95 14.53 -8.36 19.39
C GLN A 95 15.23 -8.65 20.72
N LYS A 96 16.13 -9.63 20.72
CA LYS A 96 16.93 -9.97 21.90
C LYS A 96 18.32 -9.37 21.74
N ASN A 97 18.87 -8.82 22.84
CA ASN A 97 20.25 -8.35 22.98
C ASN A 97 20.67 -7.13 22.12
N PRO A 98 20.35 -5.89 22.54
CA PRO A 98 19.48 -5.53 23.67
C PRO A 98 17.98 -5.67 23.31
N PRO A 99 17.08 -5.76 24.30
CA PRO A 99 15.64 -5.69 24.06
C PRO A 99 15.25 -4.38 23.35
N ALA A 100 14.74 -4.49 22.13
CA ALA A 100 14.29 -3.36 21.31
C ALA A 100 13.33 -3.86 20.21
N LEU A 101 12.60 -2.96 19.56
CA LEU A 101 11.87 -3.31 18.33
C LEU A 101 12.84 -3.48 17.16
N ALA A 102 12.40 -4.15 16.09
CA ALA A 102 13.22 -4.30 14.90
C ALA A 102 13.64 -2.95 14.31
N LEU A 103 14.83 -2.89 13.71
CA LEU A 103 15.34 -1.73 12.97
C LEU A 103 14.71 -1.63 11.59
N CYS A 104 14.45 -0.41 11.14
CA CYS A 104 13.89 -0.10 9.84
C CYS A 104 14.78 -0.65 8.72
N PRO A 105 14.17 -1.20 7.65
CA PRO A 105 14.91 -1.39 6.40
C PRO A 105 15.42 -0.04 5.89
N ALA A 106 16.37 -0.06 4.95
CA ALA A 106 16.92 1.16 4.34
C ALA A 106 15.90 1.98 3.49
N THR A 107 14.67 1.49 3.36
CA THR A 107 13.58 2.10 2.60
C THR A 107 12.85 3.16 3.44
N LYS A 108 12.38 4.23 2.79
CA LYS A 108 11.81 5.42 3.47
C LYS A 108 10.39 5.23 4.03
N ASN A 109 9.83 4.03 3.90
CA ASN A 109 8.49 3.64 4.34
C ASN A 109 8.51 2.97 5.72
N CYS A 110 9.40 3.43 6.60
CA CYS A 110 9.50 2.92 7.97
C CYS A 110 9.83 4.06 8.93
N VAL A 111 9.18 4.05 10.09
CA VAL A 111 9.57 4.86 11.24
C VAL A 111 9.67 3.96 12.47
N SER A 112 10.65 4.18 13.33
CA SER A 112 10.88 3.39 14.53
C SER A 112 11.59 4.21 15.60
N THR A 113 11.23 3.95 16.85
CA THR A 113 11.87 4.56 18.02
C THR A 113 13.23 3.94 18.34
N SER A 114 13.50 2.73 17.85
CA SER A 114 14.77 2.02 18.04
C SER A 114 15.89 2.48 17.09
N GLU A 115 15.60 3.40 16.17
CA GLU A 115 16.58 3.97 15.25
C GLU A 115 17.49 4.99 15.91
N ASN A 116 18.59 5.32 15.24
CA ASN A 116 19.47 6.38 15.72
C ASN A 116 18.77 7.75 15.63
N ILE A 117 18.81 8.53 16.70
CA ILE A 117 18.26 9.90 16.79
C ILE A 117 18.71 10.83 15.64
N SER A 118 19.91 10.62 15.09
CA SER A 118 20.43 11.38 13.96
C SER A 118 19.82 10.98 12.61
N ASP A 119 19.20 9.80 12.51
CA ASP A 119 18.46 9.36 11.33
C ASP A 119 17.07 10.00 11.30
N ARG A 120 17.00 11.22 10.76
CA ARG A 120 15.75 11.96 10.60
C ARG A 120 14.74 11.28 9.67
N THR A 121 15.15 10.28 8.89
CA THR A 121 14.28 9.57 7.93
C THR A 121 13.46 8.50 8.64
N HIS A 122 14.08 7.74 9.55
CA HIS A 122 13.44 6.61 10.22
C HIS A 122 13.14 6.87 11.69
N TYR A 123 13.90 7.72 12.38
CA TYR A 123 13.69 7.97 13.79
C TYR A 123 12.39 8.71 14.08
N ALA A 124 11.75 8.30 15.17
CA ALA A 124 10.69 9.02 15.84
C ALA A 124 10.84 8.87 17.37
N PRO A 125 10.56 9.90 18.17
CA PRO A 125 10.70 9.82 19.62
C PRO A 125 9.67 8.87 20.24
N PRO A 126 10.03 8.14 21.31
CA PRO A 126 9.09 7.28 22.00
C PRO A 126 8.00 8.10 22.73
N TRP A 127 6.92 7.44 23.10
CA TRP A 127 5.83 8.08 23.84
C TRP A 127 5.95 7.80 25.33
N ASN A 128 5.48 8.73 26.15
CA ASN A 128 5.37 8.58 27.59
C ASN A 128 3.89 8.65 27.97
N TYR A 129 3.35 7.59 28.58
CA TYR A 129 1.96 7.57 29.04
C TYR A 129 1.78 8.19 30.44
N ASN A 130 2.83 8.43 31.21
CA ASN A 130 2.77 9.19 32.46
C ASN A 130 3.83 10.32 32.44
N PRO A 131 3.69 11.32 31.56
CA PRO A 131 4.59 12.48 31.60
C PRO A 131 4.40 13.26 32.90
N GLU A 132 5.42 14.03 33.27
CA GLU A 132 5.33 14.93 34.43
C GLU A 132 4.12 15.88 34.25
N GLY A 133 3.28 15.97 35.27
CA GLY A 133 2.06 16.79 35.25
C GLY A 133 0.80 16.09 34.72
N ARG A 134 0.85 14.82 34.30
CA ARG A 134 -0.39 14.05 34.02
C ARG A 134 -1.25 13.99 35.29
N LYS A 135 -2.46 14.56 35.24
CA LYS A 135 -3.37 14.69 36.40
C LYS A 135 -3.76 13.36 37.06
N LYS A 136 -3.90 12.30 36.24
CA LYS A 136 -4.25 10.95 36.68
C LYS A 136 -3.28 9.96 36.04
N PRO A 137 -2.21 9.56 36.77
CA PRO A 137 -1.31 8.51 36.31
C PRO A 137 -2.07 7.20 36.10
N VAL A 138 -1.66 6.43 35.10
CA VAL A 138 -2.25 5.13 34.75
C VAL A 138 -1.20 4.03 34.86
N ASN A 139 -1.63 2.79 35.13
CA ASN A 139 -0.72 1.64 35.03
C ASN A 139 -0.51 1.23 33.55
N ARG A 140 0.38 0.28 33.30
CA ARG A 140 0.73 -0.18 31.95
C ARG A 140 -0.47 -0.81 31.23
N GLU A 141 -1.28 -1.57 31.96
CA GLU A 141 -2.45 -2.27 31.43
C GLU A 141 -3.54 -1.27 31.01
N GLU A 142 -3.78 -0.23 31.81
CA GLU A 142 -4.66 0.89 31.49
C GLU A 142 -4.14 1.70 30.29
N ALA A 143 -2.83 1.99 30.24
CA ALA A 143 -2.22 2.65 29.10
C ALA A 143 -2.37 1.81 27.81
N MET A 144 -2.25 0.50 27.90
CA MET A 144 -2.47 -0.40 26.77
C MET A 144 -3.91 -0.34 26.25
N GLU A 145 -4.90 -0.31 27.14
CA GLU A 145 -6.30 -0.13 26.75
C GLU A 145 -6.55 1.26 26.14
N GLU A 146 -5.95 2.32 26.69
CA GLU A 146 -6.01 3.67 26.09
C GLU A 146 -5.45 3.69 24.66
N LEU A 147 -4.36 2.95 24.42
CA LEU A 147 -3.74 2.81 23.10
C LEU A 147 -4.62 2.01 22.14
N ILE A 148 -5.20 0.89 22.59
CA ILE A 148 -6.13 0.07 21.79
C ILE A 148 -7.35 0.90 21.36
N ASP A 149 -7.96 1.63 22.30
CA ASP A 149 -9.10 2.52 22.01
C ASP A 149 -8.75 3.57 20.94
N VAL A 150 -7.57 4.19 21.03
CA VAL A 150 -7.09 5.13 20.00
C VAL A 150 -6.87 4.42 18.65
N ILE A 151 -6.26 3.24 18.65
CA ILE A 151 -5.99 2.47 17.43
C ILE A 151 -7.32 2.13 16.72
N GLU A 152 -8.32 1.66 17.44
CA GLU A 152 -9.60 1.23 16.88
C GLU A 152 -10.49 2.41 16.45
N SER A 153 -10.41 3.54 17.16
CA SER A 153 -11.18 4.75 16.83
C SER A 153 -10.54 5.63 15.75
N THR A 154 -9.25 5.45 15.44
CA THR A 154 -8.51 6.30 14.50
C THR A 154 -8.22 5.56 13.19
N THR A 155 -8.72 6.08 12.07
CA THR A 155 -8.47 5.53 10.72
C THR A 155 -7.64 6.50 9.86
N PRO A 156 -6.31 6.58 10.05
CA PRO A 156 -5.47 7.48 9.29
C PRO A 156 -5.35 7.02 7.82
N ASP A 157 -5.39 7.98 6.89
CA ASP A 157 -5.15 7.78 5.45
C ASP A 157 -5.99 6.67 4.76
N LYS A 158 -7.18 6.36 5.29
CA LYS A 158 -8.08 5.28 4.79
C LYS A 158 -7.49 3.87 4.95
N PHE A 159 -6.60 3.69 5.92
CA PHE A 159 -6.17 2.39 6.37
C PHE A 159 -7.05 1.92 7.53
N SER A 160 -7.49 0.67 7.46
CA SER A 160 -8.23 0.01 8.52
C SER A 160 -7.26 -0.72 9.44
N PRO A 161 -7.29 -0.46 10.77
CA PRO A 161 -6.47 -1.18 11.73
C PRO A 161 -7.03 -2.58 11.99
N ARG A 162 -6.14 -3.53 12.22
CA ARG A 162 -6.48 -4.87 12.70
C ARG A 162 -5.44 -5.32 13.72
N ILE A 163 -5.83 -5.46 14.98
CA ILE A 163 -4.96 -6.03 16.01
C ILE A 163 -4.80 -7.53 15.72
N VAL A 164 -3.57 -7.96 15.49
CA VAL A 164 -3.24 -9.33 15.09
C VAL A 164 -2.45 -10.08 16.16
N GLU A 165 -1.89 -9.37 17.13
CA GLU A 165 -1.18 -9.95 18.25
C GLU A 165 -1.28 -9.02 19.46
N ARG A 166 -1.62 -9.60 20.61
CA ARG A 166 -1.70 -8.89 21.88
C ARG A 166 -1.05 -9.76 22.96
N LYS A 167 -0.05 -9.21 23.63
CA LYS A 167 0.66 -9.77 24.79
C LYS A 167 0.60 -8.77 25.94
N GLU A 168 1.18 -9.13 27.08
CA GLU A 168 1.20 -8.29 28.29
C GLU A 168 2.00 -6.98 28.11
N ASP A 169 3.02 -6.98 27.25
CA ASP A 169 3.90 -5.83 27.03
C ASP A 169 4.01 -5.43 25.55
N TYR A 170 3.27 -6.08 24.65
CA TYR A 170 3.45 -5.93 23.22
C TYR A 170 2.13 -6.04 22.45
N ILE A 171 1.93 -5.15 21.47
CA ILE A 171 0.82 -5.17 20.53
C ILE A 171 1.36 -5.06 19.11
N ARG A 172 0.81 -5.88 18.21
CA ARG A 172 1.00 -5.72 16.76
C ARG A 172 -0.32 -5.48 16.05
N VAL A 173 -0.32 -4.50 15.18
CA VAL A 173 -1.46 -4.04 14.38
C VAL A 173 -1.08 -4.05 12.92
N GLU A 174 -1.93 -4.64 12.09
CA GLU A 174 -1.87 -4.52 10.64
C GLU A 174 -2.79 -3.39 10.20
N TYR A 175 -2.24 -2.39 9.53
CA TYR A 175 -3.01 -1.35 8.87
C TYR A 175 -3.14 -1.72 7.40
N GLN A 176 -4.36 -1.95 6.92
CA GLN A 176 -4.60 -2.32 5.52
C GLN A 176 -5.25 -1.16 4.75
N SER A 177 -4.68 -0.80 3.61
CA SER A 177 -5.27 0.21 2.72
C SER A 177 -6.51 -0.35 2.03
N SER A 178 -7.59 0.44 2.05
CA SER A 178 -8.88 0.02 1.48
C SER A 178 -8.89 -0.11 -0.05
N ILE A 179 -7.94 0.52 -0.75
CA ILE A 179 -7.96 0.66 -2.22
C ILE A 179 -7.03 -0.34 -2.91
N LEU A 180 -5.81 -0.50 -2.40
CA LEU A 180 -4.74 -1.28 -3.06
C LEU A 180 -4.29 -2.51 -2.24
N GLY A 181 -4.86 -2.69 -1.05
CA GLY A 181 -4.55 -3.83 -0.18
C GLY A 181 -3.14 -3.80 0.41
N PHE A 182 -2.38 -2.69 0.29
CA PHE A 182 -1.12 -2.51 1.03
C PHE A 182 -1.33 -2.74 2.52
N VAL A 183 -0.40 -3.46 3.14
CA VAL A 183 -0.39 -3.72 4.57
C VAL A 183 0.87 -3.12 5.18
N ASP A 184 0.66 -2.33 6.23
CA ASP A 184 1.70 -1.80 7.08
C ASP A 184 1.63 -2.48 8.44
N ASP A 185 2.76 -2.95 8.94
CA ASP A 185 2.90 -3.51 10.28
C ASP A 185 3.26 -2.39 11.26
N VAL A 186 2.47 -2.27 12.32
CA VAL A 186 2.71 -1.35 13.43
C VAL A 186 2.87 -2.14 14.71
N GLU A 187 3.97 -1.91 15.41
CA GLU A 187 4.32 -2.58 16.65
C GLU A 187 4.40 -1.56 17.77
N PHE A 188 3.84 -1.89 18.92
CA PHE A 188 3.96 -1.12 20.15
C PHE A 188 4.51 -2.03 21.23
N TRP A 189 5.53 -1.56 21.94
CA TRP A 189 6.17 -2.30 23.01
C TRP A 189 6.28 -1.42 24.26
N PHE A 190 5.98 -2.01 25.40
CA PHE A 190 6.01 -1.39 26.72
C PHE A 190 7.19 -2.02 27.48
N PRO A 191 8.40 -1.41 27.40
CA PRO A 191 9.59 -1.99 28.00
C PRO A 191 9.40 -2.24 29.51
N PRO A 192 9.85 -3.38 30.05
CA PRO A 192 9.78 -3.63 31.48
C PRO A 192 10.67 -2.64 32.24
N GLY A 193 10.19 -2.13 33.36
CA GLY A 193 10.96 -1.23 34.22
C GLY A 193 10.08 -0.25 34.99
N LYS A 194 10.72 0.74 35.62
CA LYS A 194 10.02 1.83 36.32
C LYS A 194 9.57 2.98 35.40
N GLY A 195 9.94 2.91 34.12
CA GLY A 195 9.56 3.92 33.13
C GLY A 195 8.11 3.76 32.67
N SER A 196 7.57 4.84 32.11
CA SER A 196 6.25 4.87 31.47
C SER A 196 6.35 5.11 29.97
N THR A 197 7.41 4.55 29.37
CA THR A 197 7.74 4.73 27.96
C THR A 197 7.08 3.64 27.10
N VAL A 198 6.68 4.01 25.89
CA VAL A 198 6.19 3.12 24.83
C VAL A 198 7.05 3.33 23.61
N GLU A 199 7.70 2.25 23.21
CA GLU A 199 8.47 2.14 21.98
C GLU A 199 7.53 1.71 20.85
N TYR A 200 7.78 2.18 19.63
CA TYR A 200 6.95 1.81 18.50
C TYR A 200 7.72 1.74 17.19
N ARG A 201 7.15 0.98 16.25
CA ARG A 201 7.62 0.86 14.87
C ARG A 201 6.41 0.85 13.95
N SER A 202 6.48 1.56 12.83
CA SER A 202 5.47 1.51 11.76
C SER A 202 6.19 1.37 10.42
N ALA A 203 5.97 0.26 9.72
CA ALA A 203 6.66 -0.05 8.48
C ALA A 203 5.74 -0.71 7.44
N SER A 204 5.85 -0.31 6.19
CA SER A 204 5.17 -0.99 5.09
C SER A 204 5.84 -2.32 4.73
N ARG A 205 5.06 -3.34 4.38
CA ARG A 205 5.60 -4.64 3.93
C ARG A 205 6.24 -4.60 2.55
N LEU A 206 5.73 -3.73 1.68
CA LEU A 206 6.17 -3.59 0.30
C LEU A 206 6.40 -2.12 -0.07
N GLY A 207 7.17 -1.93 -1.13
CA GLY A 207 7.54 -0.62 -1.65
C GLY A 207 8.79 -0.06 -0.97
N ASN A 208 9.28 1.05 -1.53
CA ASN A 208 10.44 1.78 -1.00
C ASN A 208 10.06 3.15 -0.43
N PHE A 209 8.81 3.57 -0.68
CA PHE A 209 8.28 4.89 -0.37
C PHE A 209 6.77 4.79 -0.18
N ASP A 210 6.26 5.44 0.86
CA ASP A 210 4.86 5.37 1.30
C ASP A 210 4.20 6.76 1.33
N PHE A 211 4.81 7.81 0.78
CA PHE A 211 4.32 9.19 0.88
C PHE A 211 4.09 9.66 2.34
N ASP A 212 4.97 9.22 3.25
CA ASP A 212 4.94 9.49 4.69
C ASP A 212 3.70 8.91 5.40
N VAL A 213 3.01 7.93 4.83
CA VAL A 213 1.82 7.30 5.44
C VAL A 213 2.14 6.76 6.83
N ASN A 214 3.26 6.07 7.02
CA ASN A 214 3.67 5.56 8.33
C ASN A 214 3.90 6.69 9.33
N ARG A 215 4.55 7.78 8.92
CA ARG A 215 4.79 8.96 9.77
C ARG A 215 3.50 9.71 10.11
N LYS A 216 2.58 9.85 9.15
CA LYS A 216 1.25 10.46 9.33
C LYS A 216 0.41 9.65 10.29
N ARG A 217 0.44 8.32 10.18
CA ARG A 217 -0.23 7.40 11.12
C ARG A 217 0.24 7.61 12.55
N ILE A 218 1.55 7.52 12.79
CA ILE A 218 2.14 7.75 14.12
C ILE A 218 1.75 9.15 14.64
N LYS A 219 1.78 10.17 13.78
CA LYS A 219 1.35 11.52 14.16
C LYS A 219 -0.12 11.59 14.58
N ALA A 220 -1.02 10.95 13.83
CA ALA A 220 -2.45 10.93 14.12
C ALA A 220 -2.75 10.21 15.45
N LEU A 221 -2.16 9.02 15.65
CA LEU A 221 -2.28 8.28 16.91
C LEU A 221 -1.74 9.09 18.10
N ARG A 222 -0.57 9.72 17.95
CA ARG A 222 0.00 10.60 18.98
C ARG A 222 -0.98 11.72 19.37
N GLN A 223 -1.61 12.38 18.40
CA GLN A 223 -2.55 13.47 18.67
C GLN A 223 -3.77 13.03 19.48
N GLU A 224 -4.28 11.82 19.24
CA GLU A 224 -5.38 11.26 20.02
C GLU A 224 -4.93 10.81 21.42
N LEU A 225 -3.72 10.25 21.55
CA LEU A 225 -3.12 9.89 22.84
C LEU A 225 -2.81 11.11 23.71
N GLU A 226 -2.39 12.23 23.10
CA GLU A 226 -2.15 13.49 23.81
C GLU A 226 -3.42 14.02 24.49
N LYS A 227 -4.60 13.79 23.89
CA LYS A 227 -5.89 14.11 24.54
C LYS A 227 -6.16 13.26 25.78
N LYS A 228 -5.59 12.06 25.85
CA LYS A 228 -5.63 11.17 27.03
C LYS A 228 -4.52 11.47 28.05
N GLY A 229 -3.64 12.44 27.78
CA GLY A 229 -2.58 12.87 28.70
C GLY A 229 -1.22 12.21 28.47
N TRP A 230 -1.03 11.55 27.33
CA TRP A 230 0.28 11.08 26.89
C TRP A 230 1.11 12.26 26.35
N ALA A 231 2.42 12.08 26.27
CA ALA A 231 3.31 13.04 25.60
C ALA A 231 4.37 12.31 24.79
N SER A 232 4.89 12.96 23.75
CA SER A 232 6.13 12.52 23.12
C SER A 232 7.30 12.83 24.06
N GLN A 233 8.26 11.92 24.18
CA GLN A 233 9.49 12.24 24.89
C GLN A 233 10.30 13.24 24.06
N ASP A 234 10.64 14.38 24.65
CA ASP A 234 11.49 15.38 24.00
C ASP A 234 12.89 14.78 23.81
N THR A 235 13.30 14.64 22.55
CA THR A 235 14.70 14.45 22.21
C THR A 235 15.42 15.79 22.34
N ILE A 236 16.17 15.94 23.43
CA ILE A 236 17.11 17.04 23.69
C ILE A 236 18.09 17.20 22.51
#